data_AF-A0A517DV88-F1
#
_entry.id   AF-A0A517DV88-F1
#
_cell.length_a   1.000
_cell.length_b   1.000
_cell.length_c   1.000
_cell.angle_alpha   90.00
_cell.angle_beta   90.00
_cell.angle_gamma   90.00
#
_symmetry.space_group_name_H-M   'P 1'
#
loop_
_entity.id
_entity.type
_entity.pdbx_description
1 polymer ?
#
loop_
_entity_poly.entity_id
_entity_poly.type
_entity_poly.pdbx_seq_one_letter_code
_entity_poly.pdbx_strand_id
1 'polypeptide(L)'
;MKKMIFALLLLFVTGIGTGFAAPINNLDRGRTAIGFVDDDFYVEHKLTNNLTLGLQEHDFYGQYDFRGFRAILGNRDYHGSNPYVGAAANMALAPALDGYVSLIAGSDFTEMQVGVNYNLVDNLDINVNYLTFRPDGGSDHNRTGIGLTFKF
;
A
#
# COMPACT_ATOMS: atom_id res chain seq x y z
N MET A 1 6.86 25.35 -9.64
CA MET A 1 6.84 24.21 -8.70
C MET A 1 5.67 23.26 -8.94
N LYS A 2 4.39 23.69 -8.90
CA LYS A 2 3.22 22.81 -9.15
C LYS A 2 3.24 22.07 -10.50
N LYS A 3 3.75 22.70 -11.56
CA LYS A 3 3.85 22.10 -12.91
C LYS A 3 4.95 21.02 -13.03
N MET A 4 6.00 21.11 -12.21
CA MET A 4 7.07 20.10 -12.19
C MET A 4 6.64 18.84 -11.43
N ILE A 5 5.80 18.98 -10.40
CA ILE A 5 5.21 17.85 -9.67
C ILE A 5 4.28 17.04 -10.59
N PHE A 6 3.44 17.72 -11.37
CA PHE A 6 2.60 17.07 -12.39
C PHE A 6 3.42 16.40 -13.50
N ALA A 7 4.54 17.00 -13.91
CA ALA A 7 5.41 16.41 -14.92
C ALA A 7 6.15 15.17 -14.40
N LEU A 8 6.52 15.12 -13.11
CA LEU A 8 7.10 13.92 -12.49
C LEU A 8 6.06 12.80 -12.34
N LEU A 9 4.83 13.13 -11.97
CA LEU A 9 3.70 12.19 -11.87
C LEU A 9 3.32 11.55 -13.22
N LEU A 10 3.52 12.26 -14.33
CA LEU A 10 3.20 11.74 -15.67
C LEU A 10 4.25 10.77 -16.24
N LEU A 11 5.43 10.66 -15.62
CA LEU A 11 6.58 9.95 -16.19
C LEU A 11 6.70 8.48 -15.76
N PHE A 12 5.78 7.96 -14.96
CA PHE A 12 5.90 6.62 -14.34
C PHE A 12 4.69 5.69 -14.50
N VAL A 13 3.76 5.96 -15.42
CA VAL A 13 2.55 5.12 -15.63
C VAL A 13 2.83 3.89 -16.52
N THR A 14 3.98 3.24 -16.38
CA THR A 14 4.24 1.99 -17.12
C THR A 14 4.94 0.97 -16.24
N GLY A 15 4.16 0.28 -15.40
CA GLY A 15 4.58 -0.90 -14.67
C GLY A 15 3.40 -1.84 -14.52
N ILE A 16 3.49 -3.07 -15.03
CA ILE A 16 2.47 -4.10 -14.80
C ILE A 16 2.77 -4.69 -13.41
N GLY A 17 2.30 -4.03 -12.36
CA GLY A 17 2.39 -4.45 -10.97
C GLY A 17 1.10 -5.12 -10.51
N THR A 18 0.93 -6.42 -10.71
CA THR A 18 -0.34 -7.14 -10.47
C THR A 18 -0.71 -7.33 -8.98
N GLY A 19 -0.23 -6.48 -8.05
CA GLY A 19 -0.37 -6.68 -6.60
C GLY A 19 -0.70 -5.41 -5.79
N PHE A 20 -1.27 -5.61 -4.59
CA PHE A 20 -1.49 -4.58 -3.58
C PHE A 20 -0.15 -4.29 -2.88
N ALA A 21 0.66 -3.47 -3.53
CA ALA A 21 1.99 -3.10 -3.08
C ALA A 21 1.98 -1.94 -2.06
N ALA A 22 0.84 -1.26 -1.86
CA ALA A 22 0.74 -0.13 -0.96
C ALA A 22 1.19 -0.51 0.47
N PRO A 23 2.23 0.15 1.00
CA PRO A 23 2.71 -0.06 2.36
C PRO A 23 1.61 0.22 3.38
N ILE A 24 1.64 -0.50 4.49
CA ILE A 24 0.74 -0.26 5.61
C ILE A 24 1.22 0.98 6.38
N ASN A 25 0.68 2.15 6.05
CA ASN A 25 1.11 3.43 6.64
C ASN A 25 0.43 3.69 7.98
N ASN A 26 1.20 4.13 8.97
CA ASN A 26 0.66 4.76 10.17
C ASN A 26 0.39 6.23 9.87
N LEU A 27 -0.89 6.58 9.74
CA LEU A 27 -1.37 7.94 9.51
C LEU A 27 -2.15 8.43 10.73
N ASP A 28 -2.03 9.74 11.00
CA ASP A 28 -2.92 10.45 11.91
C ASP A 28 -4.21 10.85 11.17
N ARG A 29 -5.27 11.10 11.94
CA ARG A 29 -6.56 11.54 11.38
C ARG A 29 -6.39 12.82 10.56
N GLY A 30 -6.94 12.81 9.36
CA GLY A 30 -6.90 13.93 8.41
C GLY A 30 -5.62 14.01 7.58
N ARG A 31 -4.65 13.11 7.81
CA ARG A 31 -3.41 13.05 7.02
C ARG A 31 -3.60 12.24 5.75
N THR A 32 -2.84 12.61 4.74
CA THR A 32 -2.74 11.96 3.45
C THR A 32 -1.33 11.42 3.29
N ALA A 33 -1.19 10.17 2.84
CA ALA A 33 0.05 9.64 2.29
C ALA A 33 -0.04 9.62 0.77
N ILE A 34 1.03 10.05 0.11
CA ILE A 34 1.27 9.79 -1.30
C ILE A 34 2.60 9.05 -1.41
N GLY A 35 2.67 8.01 -2.22
CA GLY A 35 3.89 7.24 -2.30
C GLY A 35 4.02 6.44 -3.57
N PHE A 36 5.23 5.94 -3.75
CA PHE A 36 5.58 5.01 -4.82
C PHE A 36 6.29 3.82 -4.18
N VAL A 37 5.99 2.61 -4.64
CA VAL A 37 6.73 1.37 -4.33
C VAL A 37 7.07 0.73 -5.64
N ASP A 38 8.35 0.59 -5.94
CA ASP A 38 8.83 0.20 -7.28
C ASP A 38 8.19 1.08 -8.37
N ASP A 39 7.33 0.51 -9.20
CA ASP A 39 6.62 1.19 -10.29
C ASP A 39 5.16 1.57 -9.91
N ASP A 40 4.70 1.23 -8.71
CA ASP A 40 3.32 1.39 -8.27
C ASP A 40 3.12 2.69 -7.48
N PHE A 41 2.26 3.58 -7.98
CA PHE A 41 1.81 4.78 -7.25
C PHE A 41 0.61 4.48 -6.38
N TYR A 42 0.60 5.06 -5.17
CA TYR A 42 -0.56 5.01 -4.29
C TYR A 42 -0.81 6.34 -3.57
N VAL A 43 -2.06 6.53 -3.19
CA VAL A 43 -2.52 7.60 -2.30
C VAL A 43 -3.44 7.01 -1.25
N GLU A 44 -3.23 7.38 0.01
CA GLU A 44 -4.08 7.03 1.14
C GLU A 44 -4.50 8.28 1.91
N HIS A 45 -5.72 8.30 2.41
CA HIS A 45 -6.23 9.37 3.25
C HIS A 45 -6.98 8.82 4.46
N LYS A 46 -6.59 9.25 5.66
CA LYS A 46 -7.20 8.80 6.91
C LYS A 46 -8.38 9.69 7.32
N LEU A 47 -9.59 9.24 6.99
CA LEU A 47 -10.84 9.97 7.22
C LEU A 47 -11.21 10.09 8.70
N THR A 48 -11.03 9.01 9.46
CA THR A 48 -11.36 8.95 10.89
C THR A 48 -10.18 8.39 11.68
N ASN A 49 -10.30 8.24 13.00
CA ASN A 49 -9.24 7.61 13.79
C ASN A 49 -8.95 6.16 13.37
N ASN A 50 -9.92 5.51 12.70
CA ASN A 50 -9.87 4.09 12.37
C ASN A 50 -10.02 3.80 10.87
N LEU A 51 -10.60 4.71 10.08
CA LEU A 51 -10.86 4.49 8.67
C LEU A 51 -9.86 5.24 7.78
N THR A 52 -9.16 4.50 6.93
CA THR A 52 -8.33 5.00 5.84
C THR A 52 -8.92 4.53 4.52
N LEU A 53 -8.96 5.40 3.51
CA LEU A 53 -9.25 5.02 2.13
C LEU A 53 -8.00 5.18 1.30
N GLY A 54 -7.82 4.30 0.32
CA GLY A 54 -6.67 4.33 -0.57
C GLY A 54 -7.02 4.00 -2.01
N LEU A 55 -6.17 4.49 -2.89
CA LEU A 55 -6.13 4.19 -4.31
C LEU A 55 -4.69 3.78 -4.65
N GLN A 56 -4.52 2.69 -5.37
CA GLN A 56 -3.23 2.28 -5.91
C GLN A 56 -3.46 1.70 -7.30
N GLU A 57 -2.97 2.37 -8.34
CA GLU A 57 -3.14 1.94 -9.74
C GLU A 57 -4.57 1.45 -10.08
N HIS A 58 -4.81 0.14 -10.06
CA HIS A 58 -6.09 -0.53 -10.36
C HIS A 58 -6.94 -0.90 -9.13
N ASP A 59 -6.49 -0.54 -7.93
CA ASP A 59 -7.09 -0.90 -6.66
C ASP A 59 -7.72 0.32 -5.97
N PHE A 60 -8.97 0.17 -5.55
CA PHE A 60 -9.59 1.02 -4.52
C PHE A 60 -9.84 0.20 -3.26
N TYR A 61 -9.45 0.74 -2.11
CA TYR A 61 -9.53 0.00 -0.86
C TYR A 61 -9.81 0.89 0.34
N GLY A 62 -10.33 0.27 1.39
CA GLY A 62 -10.46 0.82 2.72
C GLY A 62 -9.75 -0.04 3.73
N GLN A 63 -9.12 0.60 4.71
CA GLN A 63 -8.54 -0.04 5.89
C GLN A 63 -9.30 0.43 7.12
N TYR A 64 -9.70 -0.52 7.97
CA TYR A 64 -10.31 -0.24 9.27
C TYR A 64 -9.41 -0.75 10.40
N ASP A 65 -8.82 0.17 11.15
CA ASP A 65 -7.96 -0.10 12.30
C ASP A 65 -8.77 -0.51 13.53
N PHE A 66 -8.43 -1.68 14.08
CA PHE A 66 -8.92 -2.21 15.34
C PHE A 66 -7.73 -2.63 16.22
N ARG A 67 -7.21 -1.71 17.03
CA ARG A 67 -6.23 -1.99 18.10
C ARG A 67 -4.94 -2.65 17.58
N GLY A 68 -4.35 -2.11 16.52
CA GLY A 68 -3.07 -2.58 15.98
C GLY A 68 -3.19 -3.65 14.88
N PHE A 69 -4.42 -4.08 14.60
CA PHE A 69 -4.78 -4.85 13.42
C PHE A 69 -5.65 -3.99 12.51
N ARG A 70 -5.64 -4.28 11.21
CA ARG A 70 -6.48 -3.60 10.22
C ARG A 70 -7.22 -4.60 9.39
N ALA A 71 -8.51 -4.37 9.18
CA ALA A 71 -9.28 -5.09 8.17
C ALA A 71 -9.16 -4.31 6.87
N ILE A 72 -8.92 -5.02 5.78
CA ILE A 72 -8.77 -4.45 4.45
C ILE A 72 -9.94 -4.95 3.60
N LEU A 73 -10.61 -4.03 2.92
CA LEU A 73 -11.64 -4.34 1.94
C LEU A 73 -11.32 -3.52 0.70
N GLY A 74 -11.31 -4.15 -0.46
CA GLY A 74 -11.02 -3.43 -1.68
C GLY A 74 -11.59 -4.10 -2.92
N ASN A 75 -11.37 -3.46 -4.04
CA ASN A 75 -11.71 -3.96 -5.35
C ASN A 75 -10.57 -3.63 -6.30
N ARG A 76 -10.15 -4.64 -7.07
CA ARG A 76 -9.11 -4.55 -8.09
C ARG A 76 -9.78 -4.63 -9.47
N ASP A 77 -9.50 -3.69 -10.36
CA ASP A 77 -10.08 -3.64 -11.70
C ASP A 77 -9.02 -3.67 -12.80
N TYR A 78 -8.60 -4.89 -13.18
CA TYR A 78 -7.72 -5.13 -14.34
C TYR A 78 -8.51 -5.44 -15.63
N HIS A 79 -9.64 -6.14 -15.50
CA HIS A 79 -10.52 -6.56 -16.60
C HIS A 79 -11.97 -6.76 -16.11
N GLY A 80 -12.38 -6.00 -15.09
CA GLY A 80 -13.62 -6.20 -14.34
C GLY A 80 -13.39 -6.13 -12.83
N SER A 81 -14.48 -5.94 -12.07
CA SER A 81 -14.42 -5.76 -10.63
C SER A 81 -14.06 -7.06 -9.89
N ASN A 82 -12.94 -7.06 -9.17
CA ASN A 82 -12.50 -8.19 -8.37
C ASN A 82 -12.41 -7.78 -6.88
N PRO A 83 -13.47 -8.00 -6.09
CA PRO A 83 -13.48 -7.65 -4.68
C PRO A 83 -12.55 -8.56 -3.88
N TYR A 84 -11.85 -7.98 -2.93
CA TYR A 84 -10.97 -8.72 -2.03
C TYR A 84 -11.16 -8.27 -0.58
N VAL A 85 -10.75 -9.15 0.32
CA VAL A 85 -10.74 -8.92 1.76
C VAL A 85 -9.35 -9.23 2.29
N GLY A 86 -8.98 -8.62 3.41
CA GLY A 86 -7.69 -8.91 4.01
C GLY A 86 -7.52 -8.39 5.41
N ALA A 87 -6.34 -8.62 5.93
CA ALA A 87 -5.92 -8.16 7.22
C ALA A 87 -4.48 -7.67 7.17
N ALA A 88 -4.16 -6.69 8.00
CA ALA A 88 -2.80 -6.26 8.24
C ALA A 88 -2.55 -6.06 9.73
N ALA A 89 -1.27 -6.11 10.11
CA ALA A 89 -0.80 -5.76 11.43
C ALA A 89 0.47 -4.92 11.29
N ASN A 90 0.66 -3.96 12.20
CA ASN A 90 1.86 -3.15 12.28
C ASN A 90 2.43 -3.19 13.70
N MET A 91 3.75 -3.12 13.82
CA MET A 91 4.45 -3.10 15.10
C MET A 91 5.66 -2.17 15.04
N ALA A 92 5.92 -1.44 16.11
CA ALA A 92 7.15 -0.67 16.25
C ALA A 92 8.33 -1.62 16.52
N LEU A 93 9.32 -1.65 15.63
CA LEU A 93 10.51 -2.50 15.75
C LEU A 93 11.66 -1.76 16.43
N ALA A 94 11.81 -0.46 16.13
CA ALA A 94 12.79 0.43 16.72
C ALA A 94 12.31 1.90 16.62
N PRO A 95 12.96 2.87 17.27
CA PRO A 95 12.65 4.28 17.05
C PRO A 95 12.73 4.60 15.55
N ALA A 96 11.67 5.22 15.01
CA ALA A 96 11.52 5.54 13.59
C ALA A 96 11.47 4.32 12.63
N LEU A 97 11.26 3.09 13.12
CA LEU A 97 11.14 1.90 12.29
C LEU A 97 9.90 1.08 12.66
N ASP A 98 8.94 1.04 11.76
CA ASP A 98 7.70 0.25 11.88
C ASP A 98 7.74 -0.95 10.94
N GLY A 99 7.56 -2.15 11.48
CA GLY A 99 7.34 -3.37 10.70
C GLY A 99 5.86 -3.60 10.45
N TYR A 100 5.53 -4.24 9.32
CA TYR A 100 4.18 -4.65 9.03
C TYR A 100 4.11 -5.97 8.26
N VAL A 101 2.94 -6.59 8.35
CA VAL A 101 2.53 -7.72 7.52
C VAL A 101 1.09 -7.51 7.06
N SER A 102 0.79 -7.89 5.83
CA SER A 102 -0.57 -7.93 5.30
C SER A 102 -0.82 -9.22 4.53
N LEU A 103 -2.08 -9.62 4.52
CA LEU A 103 -2.60 -10.72 3.73
C LEU A 103 -3.94 -10.27 3.14
N ILE A 104 -4.06 -10.34 1.82
CA ILE A 104 -5.32 -10.09 1.12
C ILE A 104 -5.66 -11.29 0.24
N ALA A 105 -6.95 -11.56 0.07
CA ALA A 105 -7.47 -12.64 -0.74
C ALA A 105 -8.69 -12.16 -1.53
N GLY A 106 -8.63 -12.36 -2.85
CA GLY A 106 -9.73 -12.19 -3.79
C GLY A 106 -10.23 -13.54 -4.29
N SER A 107 -11.09 -13.52 -5.31
CA SER A 107 -11.67 -14.75 -5.87
C SER A 107 -10.72 -15.57 -6.74
N ASP A 108 -9.63 -14.97 -7.20
CA ASP A 108 -8.66 -15.52 -8.15
C ASP A 108 -7.21 -15.20 -7.74
N PHE A 109 -6.98 -14.66 -6.54
CA PHE A 109 -5.65 -14.38 -6.04
C PHE A 109 -5.57 -14.39 -4.52
N THR A 110 -4.38 -14.72 -4.02
CA THR A 110 -3.95 -14.47 -2.64
C THR A 110 -2.64 -13.73 -2.65
N GLU A 111 -2.49 -12.75 -1.78
CA GLU A 111 -1.30 -11.92 -1.73
C GLU A 111 -0.88 -11.67 -0.28
N MET A 112 0.40 -11.83 -0.03
CA MET A 112 1.01 -11.59 1.27
C MET A 112 2.13 -10.58 1.12
N GLN A 113 2.14 -9.58 1.99
CA GLN A 113 3.21 -8.58 2.04
C GLN A 113 3.82 -8.55 3.44
N VAL A 114 5.14 -8.43 3.51
CA VAL A 114 5.87 -8.12 4.74
C VAL A 114 6.80 -6.96 4.44
N GLY A 115 6.89 -5.97 5.30
CA GLY A 115 7.76 -4.84 5.06
C GLY A 115 8.10 -4.04 6.30
N VAL A 116 8.95 -3.03 6.08
CA VAL A 116 9.37 -2.07 7.08
C VAL A 116 9.25 -0.67 6.51
N ASN A 117 8.81 0.27 7.35
CA ASN A 117 8.76 1.69 7.09
C ASN A 117 9.76 2.39 8.00
N TYR A 118 10.77 3.02 7.42
CA TYR A 118 11.73 3.85 8.13
C TYR A 118 11.35 5.32 7.99
N ASN A 119 11.01 5.97 9.09
CA ASN A 119 10.70 7.38 9.14
C ASN A 119 12.00 8.19 9.04
N LEU A 120 12.30 8.70 7.85
CA LEU A 120 13.51 9.48 7.60
C LEU A 120 13.41 10.88 8.23
N VAL A 121 12.23 11.49 8.09
CA VAL A 121 11.80 12.73 8.76
C VAL A 121 10.28 12.66 8.99
N ASP A 122 9.71 13.55 9.80
CA ASP A 122 8.29 13.55 10.23
C ASP A 122 7.24 13.33 9.12
N ASN A 123 7.56 13.69 7.88
CA ASN A 123 6.67 13.59 6.73
C ASN A 123 7.20 12.73 5.58
N LEU A 124 8.31 12.02 5.74
CA LEU A 124 8.89 11.20 4.69
C LEU A 124 9.36 9.85 5.25
N ASP A 125 8.79 8.79 4.70
CA ASP A 125 9.16 7.42 5.02
C ASP A 125 9.83 6.76 3.81
N ILE A 126 10.79 5.88 4.11
CA ILE A 126 11.33 4.91 3.16
C ILE A 126 10.69 3.56 3.48
N ASN A 127 10.09 2.92 2.48
CA ASN A 127 9.54 1.58 2.59
C ASN A 127 10.48 0.56 1.96
N VAL A 128 10.65 -0.59 2.60
CA VAL A 128 11.23 -1.78 1.98
C VAL A 128 10.30 -2.94 2.28
N ASN A 129 9.90 -3.67 1.25
CA ASN A 129 8.94 -4.76 1.40
C ASN A 129 9.27 -5.99 0.56
N TYR A 130 8.62 -7.08 0.91
CA TYR A 130 8.60 -8.33 0.17
C TYR A 130 7.14 -8.73 -0.03
N LEU A 131 6.77 -8.97 -1.29
CA LEU A 131 5.45 -9.30 -1.76
C LEU A 131 5.46 -10.70 -2.38
N THR A 132 4.53 -11.55 -1.95
CA THR A 132 4.20 -12.82 -2.62
C THR A 132 2.79 -12.72 -3.16
N PHE A 133 2.64 -12.84 -4.48
CA PHE A 133 1.38 -12.86 -5.18
C PHE A 133 1.14 -14.23 -5.81
N ARG A 134 0.00 -14.85 -5.47
CA ARG A 134 -0.41 -16.17 -5.95
C ARG A 134 -1.74 -16.06 -6.71
N PRO A 135 -1.73 -16.10 -8.04
CA PRO A 135 -2.95 -16.17 -8.84
C PRO A 135 -3.50 -17.60 -8.93
N ASP A 136 -4.82 -17.74 -8.91
CA ASP A 136 -5.51 -19.03 -9.08
C ASP A 136 -5.41 -19.46 -10.55
N GLY A 137 -4.44 -20.35 -10.82
CA GLY A 137 -4.19 -20.89 -12.17
C GLY A 137 -2.96 -20.31 -12.87
N GLY A 138 -2.17 -19.49 -12.20
CA GLY A 138 -0.88 -18.99 -12.70
C GLY A 138 0.31 -19.47 -11.89
N SER A 139 1.49 -18.89 -12.14
CA SER A 139 2.69 -19.11 -11.33
C SER A 139 2.76 -18.10 -10.20
N ASP A 140 3.30 -18.52 -9.05
CA ASP A 140 3.60 -17.62 -7.93
C ASP A 140 4.62 -16.55 -8.37
N HIS A 141 4.37 -15.30 -7.97
CA HIS A 141 5.27 -14.18 -8.21
C HIS A 141 5.75 -13.60 -6.89
N ASN A 142 7.07 -13.49 -6.72
CA ASN A 142 7.69 -12.87 -5.56
C ASN A 142 8.41 -11.60 -5.99
N ARG A 143 8.25 -10.52 -5.23
CA ARG A 143 8.91 -9.24 -5.50
C ARG A 143 9.46 -8.66 -4.21
N THR A 144 10.65 -8.06 -4.29
CA THR A 144 11.15 -7.16 -3.24
C THR A 144 10.99 -5.76 -3.76
N GLY A 145 10.36 -4.89 -2.97
CA GLY A 145 10.09 -3.52 -3.35
C GLY A 145 10.78 -2.50 -2.46
N ILE A 146 11.12 -1.35 -3.06
CA ILE A 146 11.60 -0.16 -2.35
C ILE A 146 10.68 1.00 -2.69
N GLY A 147 10.28 1.75 -1.66
CA GLY A 147 9.34 2.84 -1.83
C GLY A 147 9.66 4.08 -1.01
N LEU A 148 8.99 5.16 -1.38
CA LEU A 148 9.01 6.44 -0.69
C LEU A 148 7.59 6.91 -0.46
N THR A 149 7.32 7.41 0.74
CA THR A 149 6.01 7.89 1.14
C THR A 149 6.10 9.26 1.77
N PHE A 150 5.39 10.23 1.21
CA PHE A 150 5.27 11.57 1.76
C PHE A 150 3.92 11.76 2.45
N LYS A 151 3.92 12.30 3.68
CA LYS A 151 2.74 12.46 4.53
C LYS A 151 2.43 13.94 4.81
N PHE A 152 1.21 14.39 4.54
CA PHE A 152 0.78 15.78 4.79
C PHE A 152 -0.64 15.89 5.34
#